data_AF-A0A953WZ34-F1
#
_entry.id   AF-A0A953WZ34-F1
#
_cell.length_a   1.000
_cell.length_b   1.000
_cell.length_c   1.000
_cell.angle_alpha   90.00
_cell.angle_beta   90.00
_cell.angle_gamma   90.00
#
_symmetry.space_group_name_H-M   'P 1'
#
loop_
_entity.id
_entity.type
_entity.pdbx_description
1 polymer ?
#
loop_
_entity_poly.entity_id
_entity_poly.type
_entity_poly.pdbx_seq_one_letter_code
_entity_poly.pdbx_strand_id
1 'polypeptide(L)'
;MAFRRSATHYGTSPFPETPYQKAGQVWDERIGAARVQARNWRLMALGCLAFSFLSSGALVWRSLQSTVTPYVVEIDETGAARAWSAP
;
A
#
# COMPACT_ATOMS: atom_id res chain seq x y z
N MET A 1 -22.38 -63.41 9.62
CA MET A 1 -22.03 -62.01 9.29
C MET A 1 -20.93 -61.56 10.25
N ALA A 2 -19.73 -61.24 9.74
CA ALA A 2 -18.63 -60.79 10.57
C ALA A 2 -18.63 -59.25 10.67
N PHE A 3 -18.82 -58.73 11.87
CA PHE A 3 -18.74 -57.29 12.17
C PHE A 3 -17.28 -56.81 12.05
N ARG A 4 -17.00 -55.98 11.04
CA ARG A 4 -15.68 -55.39 10.83
C ARG A 4 -15.66 -54.00 11.45
N ARG A 5 -14.90 -53.81 12.54
CA ARG A 5 -14.70 -52.50 13.16
C ARG A 5 -13.69 -51.70 12.34
N SER A 6 -14.07 -50.52 11.87
CA SER A 6 -13.14 -49.53 11.34
C SER A 6 -12.25 -49.04 12.48
N ALA A 7 -10.96 -49.39 12.46
CA ALA A 7 -9.99 -48.81 13.38
C ALA A 7 -9.77 -47.34 12.96
N THR A 8 -10.08 -46.41 13.85
CA THR A 8 -9.80 -44.97 13.63
C THR A 8 -8.30 -44.78 13.60
N HIS A 9 -7.74 -44.55 12.42
CA HIS A 9 -6.34 -44.17 12.26
C HIS A 9 -6.18 -42.69 12.62
N TYR A 10 -5.84 -42.42 13.88
CA TYR A 10 -5.32 -41.10 14.24
C TYR A 10 -3.97 -40.96 13.55
N GLY A 11 -3.84 -39.99 12.64
CA GLY A 11 -2.56 -39.70 11.98
C GLY A 11 -1.45 -39.45 13.01
N THR A 12 -0.20 -39.46 12.55
CA THR A 12 0.97 -39.23 13.40
C THR A 12 0.77 -38.02 14.31
N SER A 13 0.67 -38.27 15.62
CA SER A 13 0.60 -37.19 16.60
C SER A 13 1.93 -36.43 16.60
N PRO A 14 1.92 -35.09 16.56
CA PRO A 14 3.14 -34.31 16.71
C PRO A 14 3.84 -34.67 18.03
N PHE A 15 5.16 -34.57 18.05
CA PHE A 15 5.94 -34.85 19.25
C PHE A 15 5.44 -33.96 20.41
N PRO A 16 5.20 -34.53 21.60
CA PRO A 16 4.72 -33.76 22.74
C PRO A 16 5.75 -32.70 23.15
N GLU A 17 5.33 -31.44 23.15
CA GLU A 17 6.17 -30.35 23.63
C GLU A 17 6.39 -30.46 25.14
N THR A 18 7.64 -30.41 25.54
CA THR A 18 8.00 -30.40 26.96
C THR A 18 7.81 -29.00 27.56
N PRO A 19 7.53 -28.89 28.87
CA PRO A 19 7.43 -27.59 29.54
C PRO A 19 8.68 -26.70 29.35
N TYR A 20 9.86 -27.31 29.21
CA TYR A 20 11.11 -26.60 28.93
C TYR A 20 11.14 -25.98 27.53
N GLN A 21 10.60 -26.68 26.52
CA GLN A 21 10.49 -26.15 25.16
C GLN A 21 9.52 -24.95 25.12
N LYS A 22 8.39 -25.05 25.82
CA LYS A 22 7.43 -23.95 25.94
C LYS A 22 8.04 -22.69 26.58
N ALA A 23 8.89 -22.86 27.60
CA ALA A 23 9.58 -21.74 28.22
C ALA A 23 10.55 -21.03 27.25
N GLY A 24 11.25 -21.78 26.40
CA GLY A 24 12.10 -21.22 25.33
C GLY A 24 11.31 -20.40 24.32
N GLN A 25 10.17 -20.91 23.85
CA GLN A 25 9.29 -20.20 22.92
C GLN A 25 8.78 -18.86 23.49
N VAL A 26 8.36 -18.84 24.77
CA VAL A 26 7.89 -17.60 25.42
C VAL A 26 9.00 -16.55 25.51
N TRP A 27 10.25 -16.98 25.75
CA TRP A 27 11.40 -16.08 25.76
C TRP A 27 11.69 -15.51 24.37
N ASP A 28 11.72 -16.37 23.35
CA ASP A 28 11.96 -15.98 21.97
C ASP A 28 10.87 -15.05 21.45
N GLU A 29 9.61 -15.28 21.82
CA GLU A 29 8.49 -14.44 21.43
C GLU A 29 8.60 -13.04 22.06
N ARG A 30 8.97 -12.94 23.34
CA ARG A 30 9.17 -11.65 24.03
C ARG A 30 10.29 -10.83 23.41
N ILE A 31 11.44 -11.45 23.12
CA ILE A 31 12.62 -10.76 22.57
C ILE A 31 12.49 -10.54 21.05
N GLY A 32 11.93 -11.51 20.35
CA GLY A 32 11.74 -11.50 18.90
C GLY A 32 10.68 -10.50 18.47
N ALA A 33 9.55 -10.41 19.18
CA ALA A 33 8.45 -9.50 18.85
C ALA A 33 8.91 -8.03 18.83
N ALA A 34 9.71 -7.60 19.81
CA ALA A 34 10.21 -6.23 19.89
C ALA A 34 11.08 -5.85 18.67
N ARG A 35 11.93 -6.78 18.19
CA ARG A 35 12.79 -6.56 17.01
C ARG A 35 11.97 -6.48 15.73
N VAL A 36 10.99 -7.38 15.56
CA VAL A 36 10.09 -7.39 14.40
C VAL A 36 9.26 -6.11 14.35
N GLN A 37 8.72 -5.67 15.49
CA GLN A 37 7.97 -4.43 15.59
C GLN A 37 8.83 -3.22 15.20
N ALA A 38 10.06 -3.12 15.70
CA ALA A 38 10.98 -2.04 15.33
C ALA A 38 11.29 -2.02 13.83
N ARG A 39 11.50 -3.19 13.21
CA ARG A 39 11.68 -3.31 11.76
C ARG A 39 10.43 -2.88 10.99
N ASN A 40 9.25 -3.31 11.41
CA ASN A 40 7.99 -2.94 10.75
C ASN A 40 7.73 -1.43 10.85
N TRP A 41 8.02 -0.81 11.99
CA TRP A 41 7.95 0.65 12.15
C TRP A 41 8.92 1.39 11.23
N ARG A 42 10.14 0.89 11.08
CA ARG A 42 11.09 1.46 10.10
C ARG A 42 10.56 1.35 8.68
N LEU A 43 9.99 0.21 8.30
CA LEU A 43 9.39 0.01 6.98
C LEU A 43 8.19 0.94 6.76
N MET A 44 7.32 1.13 7.76
CA MET A 44 6.22 2.09 7.68
C MET A 44 6.73 3.52 7.51
N ALA A 45 7.74 3.94 8.28
CA ALA A 45 8.33 5.27 8.16
C ALA A 45 8.93 5.49 6.76
N LEU A 46 9.67 4.51 6.23
CA LEU A 46 10.23 4.57 4.88
C LEU A 46 9.14 4.60 3.81
N GLY A 47 8.06 3.84 3.99
CA GLY A 47 6.90 3.85 3.10
C GLY A 47 6.21 5.22 3.07
N CYS A 48 5.98 5.83 4.24
CA CYS A 48 5.42 7.18 4.33
C CYS A 48 6.33 8.22 3.69
N LEU A 49 7.66 8.14 3.92
CA LEU A 49 8.61 9.05 3.28
C LEU A 49 8.59 8.92 1.75
N ALA A 50 8.61 7.69 1.23
CA ALA A 50 8.53 7.45 -0.21
C ALA A 50 7.23 7.99 -0.80
N PHE A 51 6.10 7.79 -0.10
CA PHE A 51 4.81 8.32 -0.52
C PHE A 51 4.79 9.86 -0.53
N SER A 52 5.34 10.51 0.50
CA SER A 52 5.47 11.96 0.55
C SER A 52 6.33 12.49 -0.61
N PHE A 53 7.50 11.90 -0.86
CA PHE A 53 8.35 12.31 -1.99
C PHE A 53 7.65 12.12 -3.34
N LEU A 54 6.98 10.98 -3.54
CA LEU A 54 6.24 10.72 -4.77
C LEU A 54 5.11 11.73 -4.98
N SER A 55 4.33 11.99 -3.93
CA SER A 55 3.22 12.95 -3.97
C SER A 55 3.71 14.37 -4.25
N SER A 56 4.73 14.83 -3.53
CA SER A 56 5.34 16.14 -3.77
C SER A 56 5.97 16.25 -5.15
N GLY A 57 6.68 15.21 -5.61
CA GLY A 57 7.27 15.16 -6.95
C GLY A 57 6.22 15.21 -8.06
N ALA A 58 5.12 14.47 -7.92
CA ALA A 58 4.00 14.52 -8.85
C ALA A 58 3.35 15.91 -8.89
N LEU A 59 3.22 16.57 -7.74
CA LEU A 59 2.68 17.93 -7.66
C LEU A 59 3.60 18.94 -8.34
N VAL A 60 4.92 18.84 -8.11
CA VAL A 60 5.92 19.68 -8.78
C VAL A 60 5.85 19.47 -10.29
N TRP A 61 5.83 18.23 -10.76
CA TRP A 61 5.69 17.92 -12.19
C TRP A 61 4.44 18.57 -12.78
N ARG A 62 3.30 18.42 -12.12
CA ARG A 62 2.04 19.04 -12.55
C ARG A 62 2.13 20.56 -12.55
N SER A 63 2.79 21.18 -11.58
CA SER A 63 2.94 22.64 -11.50
C SER A 63 3.79 23.24 -12.62
N LEU A 64 4.72 22.45 -13.19
CA LEU A 64 5.55 22.86 -14.31
C LEU A 64 4.78 22.82 -15.64
N GLN A 65 3.68 22.08 -15.71
CA GLN A 65 2.83 22.03 -16.88
C GLN A 65 1.93 23.29 -16.92
N SER A 66 2.36 24.32 -17.64
CA SER A 66 1.54 25.50 -17.89
C SER A 66 0.53 25.21 -19.01
N THR A 67 -0.76 25.20 -18.69
CA THR A 67 -1.85 25.17 -19.69
C THR A 67 -2.33 26.60 -19.90
N VAL A 68 -1.86 27.23 -20.98
CA VAL A 68 -2.40 28.51 -21.46
C VAL A 68 -3.43 28.20 -22.54
N THR A 69 -4.69 28.57 -22.31
CA THR A 69 -5.73 28.52 -23.34
C THR A 69 -5.78 29.89 -24.03
N PRO A 70 -5.21 30.05 -25.24
CA PRO A 70 -5.32 31.31 -25.96
C PRO A 70 -6.76 31.49 -26.45
N TYR A 71 -7.31 32.69 -26.24
CA TYR A 71 -8.58 33.10 -26.83
C TYR A 71 -8.28 34.07 -27.98
N VAL A 72 -8.81 33.77 -29.16
CA VAL A 72 -8.73 34.65 -30.33
C VAL A 72 -10.08 35.35 -30.46
N VAL A 73 -10.08 36.67 -30.43
CA VAL A 73 -11.27 37.50 -30.67
C VAL A 73 -11.02 38.27 -31.95
N GLU A 74 -11.95 38.16 -32.90
CA GLU A 74 -11.90 38.95 -34.13
C GLU A 74 -12.32 40.39 -33.82
N ILE A 75 -11.59 41.37 -34.36
CA ILE A 75 -11.81 42.80 -34.19
C ILE A 75 -12.04 43.43 -35.56
N ASP A 76 -13.01 44.35 -35.64
CA ASP A 76 -13.26 45.12 -36.86
C ASP A 76 -12.33 46.36 -36.98
N GLU A 77 -12.41 47.09 -38.09
CA GLU A 77 -11.59 48.27 -38.36
C GLU A 77 -11.83 49.43 -37.37
N THR A 78 -12.95 49.41 -36.65
CA THR A 78 -13.28 50.38 -35.60
C THR A 78 -12.81 49.94 -34.21
N GLY A 79 -12.26 48.73 -34.09
CA GLY A 79 -11.81 48.12 -32.83
C GLY A 79 -12.92 47.43 -32.04
N ALA A 80 -14.11 47.24 -32.61
CA ALA A 80 -15.19 46.51 -31.95
C ALA A 80 -14.99 45.00 -32.10
N ALA A 81 -15.25 44.26 -31.01
CA ALA A 81 -15.23 42.79 -31.04
C ALA A 81 -16.33 42.27 -31.96
N ARG A 82 -15.97 41.49 -32.98
CA ARG A 82 -16.94 40.89 -33.89
C ARG A 82 -17.60 39.70 -33.20
N ALA A 83 -18.92 39.76 -33.05
CA ALA A 83 -19.69 38.60 -32.63
C ALA A 83 -19.55 37.50 -33.69
N TRP A 84 -19.15 36.30 -33.28
CA TRP A 84 -19.07 35.13 -34.15
C TRP A 84 -20.46 34.83 -34.74
N SER A 85 -20.69 35.22 -35.99
CA SER A 85 -21.83 34.78 -36.78
C SER A 85 -21.39 33.58 -37.61
N ALA A 86 -21.71 32.37 -37.16
CA ALA A 86 -21.58 31.18 -37.99
C ALA A 86 -22.51 31.30 -39.23
N PRO A 87 -22.12 30.72 -40.38
CA PRO A 87 -23.00 30.63 -41.55
C PRO A 87 -24.23 29.75 -41.31
#